data_AF-A0A8S9VY06-F1
#
_entry.id   AF-A0A8S9VY06-F1
#
_cell.length_a   1.000
_cell.length_b   1.000
_cell.length_c   1.000
_cell.angle_alpha   90.00
_cell.angle_beta   90.00
_cell.angle_gamma   90.00
#
_symmetry.space_group_name_H-M   'P 1'
#
loop_
_entity.id
_entity.type
_entity.pdbx_description
1 polymer ?
#
loop_
_entity_poly.entity_id
_entity_poly.type
_entity_poly.pdbx_seq_one_letter_code
_entity_poly.pdbx_strand_id
1 'polypeptide(L)'
;MLEYLIDISAMVFASIGAAIILYGGALAAINTLKFEIKRTSLDYHDIRRDFTHKIIFGLDFLIASDILKTIVAPTQDEIILLGAIVGIRTILGYFLGKEAVEFDN
;
A
#
# COMPACT_ATOMS: atom_id res chain seq x y z
N MET A 1 16.71 -20.23 13.69
CA MET A 1 17.57 -19.03 13.50
C MET A 1 17.23 -18.32 12.21
N LEU A 2 17.18 -19.02 11.07
CA LEU A 2 16.79 -18.43 9.77
C LEU A 2 15.35 -17.89 9.79
N GLU A 3 14.41 -18.65 10.37
CA GLU A 3 13.00 -18.25 10.53
C GLU A 3 12.87 -16.91 11.27
N TYR A 4 13.55 -16.78 12.41
CA TYR A 4 13.57 -15.55 13.22
C TYR A 4 14.14 -14.33 12.45
N LEU A 5 15.17 -14.53 11.63
CA LEU A 5 15.74 -13.44 10.81
C LEU A 5 14.77 -12.98 9.73
N ILE A 6 14.06 -13.92 9.12
CA ILE A 6 13.10 -13.62 8.07
C ILE A 6 11.85 -12.94 8.66
N ASP A 7 11.36 -13.38 9.83
CA ASP A 7 10.26 -12.73 10.54
C ASP A 7 10.59 -11.29 10.94
N ILE A 8 11.79 -11.04 11.46
CA ILE A 8 12.25 -9.68 11.76
C ILE A 8 12.29 -8.85 10.48
N SER A 9 12.84 -9.40 9.39
CA SER A 9 12.93 -8.69 8.11
C SER A 9 11.53 -8.35 7.60
N ALA A 10 10.60 -9.30 7.62
CA ALA A 10 9.21 -9.09 7.22
C ALA A 10 8.54 -8.01 8.08
N MET A 11 8.76 -8.02 9.40
CA MET A 11 8.22 -7.00 10.30
C MET A 11 8.78 -5.61 10.01
N VAL A 12 10.06 -5.50 9.66
CA VAL A 12 10.68 -4.24 9.25
C VAL A 12 10.06 -3.73 7.95
N PHE A 13 9.95 -4.58 6.93
CA PHE A 13 9.31 -4.24 5.66
C PHE A 13 7.85 -3.79 5.87
N ALA A 14 7.09 -4.54 6.68
CA ALA A 14 5.70 -4.21 6.99
C ALA A 14 5.58 -2.84 7.69
N SER A 15 6.44 -2.57 8.67
CA SER A 15 6.43 -1.33 9.42
C SER A 15 6.75 -0.13 8.53
N ILE A 16 7.75 -0.26 7.65
CA ILE A 16 8.13 0.79 6.70
C ILE A 16 7.00 1.06 5.71
N GLY A 17 6.44 0.00 5.09
CA GLY A 17 5.34 0.14 4.14
C GLY A 17 4.11 0.78 4.77
N ALA A 18 3.73 0.34 5.98
CA ALA A 18 2.63 0.92 6.73
C ALA A 18 2.89 2.40 7.07
N ALA A 19 4.09 2.76 7.51
CA ALA A 19 4.45 4.14 7.83
C ALA A 19 4.35 5.06 6.60
N ILE A 20 4.80 4.61 5.43
CA ILE A 20 4.72 5.37 4.18
C ILE A 20 3.26 5.61 3.78
N ILE A 21 2.41 4.57 3.86
CA ILE A 21 0.98 4.68 3.53
C ILE A 21 0.28 5.63 4.49
N LEU A 22 0.50 5.49 5.80
CA LEU A 22 -0.08 6.36 6.82
C LEU A 22 0.34 7.82 6.62
N TYR A 23 1.63 8.05 6.39
CA TYR A 23 2.16 9.40 6.14
C TYR A 23 1.57 10.02 4.86
N GLY A 24 1.54 9.26 3.76
CA GLY A 24 0.95 9.72 2.50
C GLY A 24 -0.53 10.04 2.63
N GLY A 25 -1.29 9.18 3.31
CA GLY A 25 -2.71 9.39 3.57
C GLY A 25 -2.99 10.59 4.46
N ALA A 26 -2.22 10.75 5.54
CA ALA A 26 -2.35 11.92 6.42
C ALA A 26 -2.05 13.22 5.66
N LEU A 27 -0.99 13.24 4.86
CA LEU A 27 -0.62 14.43 4.07
C LEU A 27 -1.69 14.77 3.03
N ALA A 28 -2.21 13.77 2.32
CA ALA A 28 -3.29 13.94 1.35
C ALA A 28 -4.56 14.49 2.03
N ALA A 29 -4.97 13.90 3.16
CA ALA A 29 -6.15 14.34 3.90
C ALA A 29 -6.02 15.79 4.41
N ILE A 30 -4.86 16.15 4.98
CA ILE A 30 -4.60 17.52 5.46
C ILE A 30 -4.63 18.51 4.30
N ASN A 31 -4.01 18.17 3.17
CA ASN A 31 -3.98 19.05 2.01
C ASN A 31 -5.38 19.22 1.43
N THR A 32 -6.11 18.13 1.18
CA THR A 32 -7.51 18.16 0.73
C THR A 32 -8.38 19.04 1.61
N LEU A 33 -8.32 18.87 2.94
CA LEU A 33 -9.13 19.67 3.88
C LEU A 33 -8.78 21.16 3.82
N LYS A 34 -7.49 21.51 3.70
CA LYS A 34 -7.04 22.90 3.55
C LYS A 34 -7.54 23.52 2.24
N PHE A 35 -7.59 22.75 1.15
CA PHE A 35 -8.06 23.22 -0.15
C PHE A 35 -9.57 23.45 -0.17
N GLU A 36 -10.36 22.54 0.40
CA GLU A 36 -11.81 22.67 0.56
C GLU A 36 -12.18 23.96 1.30
N ILE A 37 -11.43 24.28 2.38
CA ILE A 37 -11.64 25.49 3.18
C ILE A 37 -11.21 26.76 2.44
N LYS A 38 -10.15 26.71 1.63
CA LYS A 38 -9.60 27.89 0.92
C LYS A 38 -10.26 28.19 -0.43
N ARG A 39 -11.21 27.38 -0.92
CA ARG A 39 -11.91 27.56 -2.22
C ARG A 39 -10.96 27.94 -3.38
N THR A 40 -9.76 27.39 -3.39
CA THR A 40 -8.75 27.68 -4.41
C THR A 40 -8.74 26.55 -5.43
N SER A 41 -8.80 26.90 -6.73
CA SER A 41 -8.85 26.00 -7.88
C SER A 41 -7.49 25.37 -8.24
N LEU A 42 -6.70 24.98 -7.24
CA LEU A 42 -5.44 24.26 -7.48
C LEU A 42 -5.70 22.75 -7.55
N ASP A 43 -4.91 22.11 -8.39
CA ASP A 43 -5.22 20.86 -9.07
C ASP A 43 -5.30 19.67 -8.10
N TYR A 44 -6.52 19.21 -7.83
CA TYR A 44 -6.78 18.02 -7.02
C TYR A 44 -6.04 16.78 -7.56
N HIS A 45 -5.71 16.81 -8.86
CA HIS A 45 -4.91 15.81 -9.55
C HIS A 45 -3.51 15.64 -8.95
N ASP A 46 -2.83 16.73 -8.57
CA ASP A 46 -1.45 16.64 -8.07
C ASP A 46 -1.39 15.98 -6.68
N ILE A 47 -2.34 16.30 -5.80
CA ILE A 47 -2.46 15.68 -4.47
C ILE A 47 -2.75 14.19 -4.61
N ARG A 48 -3.71 13.85 -5.49
CA ARG A 48 -4.08 12.46 -5.77
C ARG A 48 -2.90 11.69 -6.37
N ARG A 49 -2.14 12.29 -7.29
CA ARG A 49 -0.98 11.66 -7.93
C ARG A 49 0.14 11.39 -6.93
N ASP A 50 0.51 12.37 -6.11
CA ASP A 50 1.54 12.18 -5.07
C ASP A 50 1.11 11.14 -4.03
N PHE A 51 -0.15 11.18 -3.61
CA PHE A 51 -0.72 10.17 -2.70
C PHE A 51 -0.67 8.76 -3.30
N THR A 52 -1.08 8.62 -4.56
CA THR A 52 -1.10 7.33 -5.26
C THR A 52 0.31 6.74 -5.38
N HIS A 53 1.32 7.56 -5.72
CA HIS A 53 2.71 7.10 -5.74
C HIS A 53 3.20 6.62 -4.37
N LYS A 54 2.85 7.32 -3.27
CA LYS A 54 3.23 6.87 -1.91
C LYS A 54 2.53 5.58 -1.52
N ILE A 55 1.25 5.40 -1.90
CA ILE A 55 0.54 4.13 -1.66
C ILE A 55 1.21 2.99 -2.42
N ILE A 56 1.47 3.15 -3.72
CA ILE A 56 2.09 2.09 -4.53
C ILE A 56 3.43 1.69 -3.92
N PHE A 57 4.26 2.68 -3.57
CA PHE A 57 5.55 2.44 -2.95
C PHE A 57 5.42 1.71 -1.60
N GLY A 58 4.54 2.15 -0.70
CA GLY A 58 4.31 1.46 0.57
C GLY A 58 3.74 0.05 0.40
N LEU A 59 2.97 -0.19 -0.66
CA LEU A 59 2.48 -1.51 -1.01
C LEU A 59 3.63 -2.45 -1.41
N ASP A 60 4.64 -2.00 -2.15
CA ASP A 60 5.79 -2.84 -2.52
C ASP A 60 6.51 -3.40 -1.28
N PHE A 61 6.69 -2.59 -0.23
CA PHE A 61 7.28 -3.04 1.05
C PHE A 61 6.40 -4.06 1.76
N LEU A 62 5.09 -3.81 1.80
CA LEU A 62 4.14 -4.75 2.38
C LEU A 62 4.10 -6.08 1.59
N ILE A 63 4.23 -6.06 0.26
CA ILE A 63 4.33 -7.28 -0.57
C ILE A 63 5.62 -8.03 -0.22
N ALA A 64 6.75 -7.32 -0.10
CA ALA A 64 8.02 -7.93 0.29
C ALA A 64 7.93 -8.62 1.66
N SER A 65 7.28 -7.98 2.64
CA SER A 65 6.97 -8.60 3.94
C SER A 65 6.17 -9.89 3.80
N ASP A 66 5.11 -9.87 2.99
CA ASP A 66 4.23 -11.03 2.81
C ASP A 66 4.99 -12.19 2.15
N ILE A 67 5.80 -11.92 1.12
CA ILE A 67 6.66 -12.92 0.47
C ILE A 67 7.62 -13.54 1.50
N LEU A 68 8.28 -12.73 2.32
CA LEU A 68 9.24 -13.21 3.33
C LEU A 68 8.59 -14.17 4.33
N LYS A 69 7.40 -13.84 4.85
CA LYS A 69 6.68 -14.73 5.79
C LYS A 69 6.36 -16.09 5.19
N THR A 70 6.13 -16.14 3.89
CA THR A 70 5.65 -17.35 3.20
C THR A 70 6.76 -18.32 2.86
N ILE A 71 8.00 -17.83 2.84
CA ILE A 71 9.20 -18.64 2.68
C ILE A 71 9.52 -19.43 3.96
N VAL A 72 9.09 -18.93 5.14
CA VAL A 72 9.44 -19.49 6.46
C VAL A 72 8.51 -20.60 6.92
N ALA A 73 7.20 -20.46 6.69
CA ALA A 73 6.22 -21.43 7.17
C ALA A 73 5.20 -21.78 6.07
N PRO A 74 5.49 -22.75 5.21
CA PRO A 74 4.48 -23.30 4.31
C PRO A 74 3.63 -24.32 5.08
N THR A 75 2.73 -23.85 5.96
CA THR A 75 1.61 -24.71 6.42
C THR A 75 0.46 -24.58 5.43
N GLN A 76 -0.24 -25.68 5.09
CA GLN A 76 -1.24 -25.64 4.01
C GLN A 76 -2.36 -24.61 4.26
N ASP A 77 -2.71 -24.38 5.53
CA ASP A 77 -3.71 -23.38 5.91
C ASP A 77 -3.19 -21.93 5.77
N GLU A 78 -1.93 -21.66 6.13
CA GLU A 78 -1.34 -20.32 5.95
C GLU A 78 -1.07 -19.98 4.48
N ILE A 79 -0.76 -20.97 3.65
CA ILE A 79 -0.63 -20.77 2.20
C ILE A 79 -1.96 -20.33 1.58
N ILE A 80 -3.08 -20.92 2.02
CA ILE A 80 -4.42 -20.54 1.56
C ILE A 80 -4.77 -19.11 2.02
N LEU A 81 -4.50 -18.77 3.28
CA LEU A 81 -4.72 -17.43 3.82
C LEU A 81 -3.88 -16.38 3.07
N LEU A 82 -2.61 -16.68 2.81
CA LEU A 82 -1.75 -15.82 2.01
C LEU A 82 -2.28 -15.67 0.58
N GLY A 83 -2.62 -16.77 -0.08
CA GLY A 83 -3.16 -16.74 -1.43
C GLY A 83 -4.40 -15.86 -1.52
N ALA A 84 -5.27 -15.90 -0.50
CA ALA A 84 -6.42 -15.01 -0.39
C ALA A 84 -6.01 -13.54 -0.22
N ILE A 85 -5.06 -13.22 0.67
CA ILE A 85 -4.59 -11.85 0.90
C ILE A 85 -3.94 -11.26 -0.37
N VAL A 86 -3.04 -12.01 -1.01
CA VAL A 86 -2.37 -11.59 -2.26
C VAL A 86 -3.39 -11.45 -3.39
N GLY A 87 -4.38 -12.34 -3.48
CA GLY A 87 -5.47 -12.26 -4.44
C GLY A 87 -6.31 -10.99 -4.26
N ILE A 88 -6.78 -10.72 -3.04
CA ILE A 88 -7.53 -9.50 -2.69
C ILE A 88 -6.72 -8.26 -3.08
N ARG A 89 -5.43 -8.25 -2.74
CA ARG A 89 -4.54 -7.14 -3.03
C ARG A 89 -4.36 -6.90 -4.54
N THR A 90 -4.23 -7.96 -5.31
CA THR A 90 -4.10 -7.91 -6.77
C THR A 90 -5.37 -7.35 -7.39
N ILE A 91 -6.54 -7.84 -6.96
CA ILE A 91 -7.83 -7.37 -7.44
C ILE A 91 -8.00 -5.88 -7.08
N LEU A 92 -7.78 -5.51 -5.82
CA LEU A 92 -7.94 -4.13 -5.36
C LEU A 92 -6.98 -3.19 -6.09
N GLY A 93 -5.70 -3.55 -6.19
CA GLY A 93 -4.70 -2.78 -6.94
C GLY A 93 -5.05 -2.63 -8.42
N TYR A 94 -5.56 -3.68 -9.06
CA TYR A 94 -6.01 -3.67 -10.44
C TYR A 94 -7.23 -2.75 -10.65
N PHE A 95 -8.23 -2.84 -9.77
CA PHE A 95 -9.42 -1.98 -9.83
C PHE A 95 -9.08 -0.50 -9.61
N LEU A 96 -8.28 -0.18 -8.58
CA LEU A 96 -7.86 1.20 -8.33
C LEU A 96 -6.98 1.74 -9.47
N GLY A 97 -6.07 0.93 -10.01
CA GLY A 97 -5.23 1.31 -11.16
C GLY A 97 -6.06 1.57 -12.41
N LYS A 98 -7.05 0.71 -12.69
CA LYS A 98 -7.97 0.89 -13.81
C LYS A 98 -8.81 2.16 -13.65
N GLU A 99 -9.39 2.38 -12.47
CA GLU A 99 -10.16 3.60 -12.19
C GLU A 99 -9.28 4.85 -12.33
N ALA A 100 -8.04 4.83 -11.85
CA ALA A 100 -7.11 5.95 -11.99
C ALA A 100 -6.85 6.34 -13.45
N VAL A 101 -6.78 5.38 -14.37
CA VAL A 101 -6.61 5.61 -15.81
C VAL A 101 -7.91 6.06 -16.48
N GLU A 102 -9.06 5.59 -16.00
CA GLU A 102 -10.38 5.95 -16.54
C GLU A 102 -10.76 7.41 -16.21
N PHE A 103 -10.27 7.96 -15.09
CA PHE A 103 -10.49 9.35 -14.68
C PHE A 103 -9.55 10.38 -15.34
N ASP A 104 -8.64 9.95 -16.23
CA ASP A 104 -7.68 10.80 -16.96
C ASP A 104 -8.09 11.06 -18.43
N ASN A 105 -9.32 10.65 -18.84
CA ASN A 105 -9.91 10.93 -20.15
C ASN A 105 -11.17 11.80 -20.05
#